data_AF-A0A8J3SZ09-F1
#
_entry.id   AF-A0A8J3SZ09-F1
#
_cell.length_a   1.000
_cell.length_b   1.000
_cell.length_c   1.000
_cell.angle_alpha   90.00
_cell.angle_beta   90.00
_cell.angle_gamma   90.00
#
_symmetry.space_group_name_H-M   'P 1'
#
loop_
_entity.id
_entity.type
_entity.pdbx_description
1 polymer ?
#
loop_
_entity_poly.entity_id
_entity_poly.type
_entity_poly.pdbx_seq_one_letter_code
_entity_poly.pdbx_strand_id
1 'polypeptide(L)'
;MASQGGGMNRLTAAVRALPGGAARLAATVRNSPGGAALLAAVTRPSPTATSASRTSASRASAKTLAGVVGVMVAANVLNNRVAPRLAPATSAAATGAMLAMARGSGLSWPELGFRDGARGLKVGGALAAAVAGVYGVGIAIPATRRFFRDERALALSWPRVLEEALVQVPFGTVLLEEVGFRGVLYGLLARSHGTLTATGVSSALFGLWHILPAIDMSRANPALAHVMEMEEPPEGAGEHPAGEPGERPEAAGERRAGERAMEPAEVARVVAGSVVFTALAGILFCELRRHHGLVAPSGLHIATNSLGYLFAKIAPKDP
;
A
#
# COMPACT_ATOMS: atom_id res chain seq x y z
N MET A 1 -27.28 -39.80 22.46
CA MET A 1 -26.44 -38.80 23.17
C MET A 1 -26.30 -37.56 22.31
N ALA A 2 -27.25 -36.63 22.44
CA ALA A 2 -27.23 -35.30 21.83
C ALA A 2 -28.08 -34.38 22.71
N SER A 3 -27.73 -33.09 22.75
CA SER A 3 -28.39 -32.00 23.51
C SER A 3 -27.85 -31.68 24.91
N GLN A 4 -26.60 -31.23 25.01
CA GLN A 4 -26.16 -30.33 26.10
C GLN A 4 -25.64 -28.97 25.63
N GLY A 5 -25.41 -28.74 24.32
CA GLY A 5 -24.87 -27.49 23.80
C GLY A 5 -25.88 -26.35 23.57
N GLY A 6 -27.19 -26.60 23.67
CA GLY A 6 -28.24 -25.62 23.36
C GLY A 6 -28.67 -24.73 24.53
N GLY A 7 -28.43 -25.15 25.77
CA GLY A 7 -28.93 -24.47 26.97
C GLY A 7 -28.19 -23.17 27.32
N MET A 8 -26.85 -23.18 27.24
CA MET A 8 -26.03 -22.02 27.59
C MET A 8 -26.25 -20.83 26.64
N ASN A 9 -26.40 -21.07 25.34
CA ASN A 9 -26.63 -19.98 24.38
C ASN A 9 -28.02 -19.33 24.53
N ARG A 10 -29.04 -20.09 24.96
CA ARG A 10 -30.39 -19.54 25.23
C ARG A 10 -30.44 -18.73 26.52
N LEU A 11 -29.68 -19.12 27.56
CA LEU A 11 -29.60 -18.37 28.81
C LEU A 11 -28.88 -17.02 28.63
N THR A 12 -27.76 -17.02 27.88
CA THR A 12 -26.97 -15.80 27.63
C THR A 12 -27.73 -14.79 26.77
N ALA A 13 -28.56 -15.27 25.83
CA ALA A 13 -29.42 -14.41 25.02
C ALA A 13 -30.60 -13.81 25.83
N ALA A 14 -31.21 -14.59 26.73
CA ALA A 14 -32.31 -14.13 27.58
C ALA A 14 -31.87 -13.05 28.60
N VAL A 15 -30.66 -13.17 29.16
CA VAL A 15 -30.12 -12.20 30.12
C VAL A 15 -29.73 -10.87 29.47
N ARG A 16 -29.36 -10.88 28.18
CA ARG A 16 -28.99 -9.67 27.42
C ARG A 16 -30.20 -8.84 26.96
N ALA A 17 -31.40 -9.45 26.90
CA ALA A 17 -32.62 -8.82 26.42
C ALA A 17 -33.38 -8.02 27.51
N LEU A 18 -32.98 -8.12 28.78
CA LEU A 18 -33.61 -7.39 29.88
C LEU A 18 -32.88 -6.05 30.15
N PRO A 19 -33.60 -4.91 30.24
CA PRO A 19 -32.99 -3.64 30.66
C PRO A 19 -32.39 -3.81 32.06
N GLY A 20 -31.06 -3.61 32.19
CA GLY A 20 -30.34 -3.81 33.46
C GLY A 20 -29.97 -5.27 33.80
N GLY A 21 -30.15 -6.23 32.88
CA GLY A 21 -29.85 -7.65 33.10
C GLY A 21 -28.39 -7.94 33.50
N ALA A 22 -27.43 -7.20 32.93
CA ALA A 22 -26.02 -7.32 33.30
C ALA A 22 -25.73 -6.88 34.75
N ALA A 23 -26.42 -5.83 35.23
CA ALA A 23 -26.26 -5.32 36.59
C ALA A 23 -26.88 -6.27 37.62
N ARG A 24 -28.03 -6.87 37.32
CA ARG A 24 -28.66 -7.90 38.18
C ARG A 24 -27.82 -9.18 38.22
N LEU A 25 -27.28 -9.65 37.10
CA LEU A 25 -26.41 -10.82 37.06
C LEU A 25 -25.12 -10.60 37.88
N ALA A 26 -24.53 -9.40 37.78
CA ALA A 26 -23.36 -9.02 38.57
C ALA A 26 -23.66 -8.92 40.08
N ALA A 27 -24.87 -8.50 40.47
CA ALA A 27 -25.30 -8.50 41.87
C ALA A 27 -25.53 -9.93 42.40
N THR A 28 -26.14 -10.80 41.60
CA THR A 28 -26.37 -12.21 41.97
C THR A 28 -25.05 -12.97 42.14
N VAL A 29 -24.10 -12.80 41.22
CA VAL A 29 -22.77 -13.44 41.33
C VAL A 29 -22.01 -12.88 42.54
N ARG A 30 -22.15 -11.59 42.89
CA ARG A 30 -21.49 -10.99 44.05
C ARG A 30 -22.01 -11.55 45.39
N ASN A 31 -23.28 -11.91 45.47
CA ASN A 31 -23.94 -12.36 46.71
C ASN A 31 -23.96 -13.88 46.92
N SER A 32 -23.45 -14.67 45.96
CA SER A 32 -23.34 -16.13 46.10
C SER A 32 -22.13 -16.54 46.97
N PRO A 33 -22.25 -17.60 47.79
CA PRO A 33 -21.10 -18.18 48.49
C PRO A 33 -20.04 -18.62 47.46
N GLY A 34 -18.85 -18.01 47.49
CA GLY A 34 -17.77 -18.24 46.51
C GLY A 34 -17.77 -17.32 45.28
N GLY A 35 -18.81 -16.52 45.07
CA GLY A 35 -18.90 -15.59 43.96
C GLY A 35 -17.92 -14.40 44.05
N ALA A 36 -17.63 -13.95 45.27
CA ALA A 36 -16.55 -12.99 45.53
C ALA A 36 -15.15 -13.56 45.21
N ALA A 37 -14.94 -14.86 45.42
CA ALA A 37 -13.68 -15.53 45.07
C ALA A 37 -13.53 -15.73 43.56
N LEU A 38 -14.64 -15.99 42.85
CA LEU A 38 -14.66 -16.09 41.39
C LEU A 38 -14.45 -14.72 40.73
N LEU A 39 -15.06 -13.65 41.26
CA LEU A 39 -14.75 -12.28 40.84
C LEU A 39 -13.30 -11.93 41.14
N ALA A 40 -12.79 -12.25 42.33
CA ALA A 40 -11.39 -12.01 42.69
C ALA A 40 -10.41 -12.80 41.82
N ALA A 41 -10.76 -14.00 41.35
CA ALA A 41 -9.94 -14.79 40.43
C ALA A 41 -9.95 -14.21 39.01
N VAL A 42 -11.06 -13.61 38.57
CA VAL A 42 -11.19 -12.93 37.27
C VAL A 42 -10.59 -11.52 37.28
N THR A 43 -10.56 -10.85 38.43
CA THR A 43 -9.97 -9.50 38.59
C THR A 43 -8.55 -9.51 39.13
N ARG A 44 -7.98 -10.67 39.47
CA ARG A 44 -6.55 -10.77 39.81
C ARG A 44 -5.75 -10.48 38.53
N PRO A 45 -4.97 -9.39 38.47
CA PRO A 45 -3.99 -9.27 37.40
C PRO A 45 -3.05 -10.45 37.52
N SER A 46 -2.91 -11.24 36.44
CA SER A 46 -1.91 -12.29 36.33
C SER A 46 -0.55 -11.76 36.79
N PRO A 47 0.30 -12.58 37.45
CA PRO A 47 1.55 -12.14 38.01
C PRO A 47 2.35 -11.39 36.96
N THR A 48 2.60 -10.12 37.27
CA THR A 48 3.25 -9.13 36.44
C THR A 48 4.53 -9.70 35.86
N ALA A 49 4.60 -9.80 34.53
CA ALA A 49 5.88 -9.79 33.84
C ALA A 49 6.72 -8.64 34.43
N THR A 50 7.89 -8.96 35.00
CA THR A 50 8.77 -7.99 35.64
C THR A 50 9.04 -6.83 34.68
N SER A 51 9.14 -5.58 35.15
CA SER A 51 9.44 -4.41 34.29
C SER A 51 10.60 -4.68 33.30
N ALA A 52 11.62 -5.41 33.76
CA ALA A 52 12.75 -5.86 32.96
C ALA A 52 12.39 -6.76 31.76
N SER A 53 11.41 -7.67 31.87
CA SER A 53 11.01 -8.55 30.77
C SER A 53 10.20 -7.82 29.71
N ARG A 54 9.34 -6.89 30.12
CA ARG A 54 8.63 -5.97 29.19
C ARG A 54 9.61 -5.08 28.42
N THR A 55 10.61 -4.52 29.09
CA THR A 55 11.65 -3.71 28.44
C THR A 55 12.55 -4.53 27.51
N SER A 56 12.87 -5.77 27.87
CA SER A 56 13.61 -6.69 27.00
C SER A 56 12.83 -7.03 25.72
N ALA A 57 11.55 -7.40 25.87
CA ALA A 57 10.67 -7.70 24.73
C ALA A 57 10.46 -6.48 23.82
N SER A 58 10.28 -5.29 24.40
CA SER A 58 10.16 -4.03 23.64
C SER A 58 11.43 -3.74 22.83
N ARG A 59 12.62 -3.92 23.42
CA ARG A 59 13.90 -3.72 22.73
C ARG A 59 14.13 -4.73 21.61
N ALA A 60 13.78 -5.99 21.83
CA ALA A 60 13.85 -7.02 20.79
C ALA A 60 12.93 -6.66 19.61
N SER A 61 11.70 -6.21 19.87
CA SER A 61 10.76 -5.78 18.85
C SER A 61 11.27 -4.57 18.05
N ALA A 62 11.85 -3.57 18.73
CA ALA A 62 12.43 -2.40 18.06
C ALA A 62 13.62 -2.77 17.17
N LYS A 63 14.49 -3.70 17.62
CA LYS A 63 15.61 -4.21 16.81
C LYS A 63 15.12 -4.94 15.56
N THR A 64 14.10 -5.80 15.67
CA THR A 64 13.51 -6.49 14.51
C THR A 64 12.93 -5.48 13.52
N LEU A 65 12.19 -4.48 14.01
CA LEU A 65 11.63 -3.42 13.17
C LEU A 65 12.71 -2.64 12.42
N ALA A 66 13.77 -2.22 13.12
CA ALA A 66 14.91 -1.54 12.51
C ALA A 66 15.61 -2.42 11.45
N GLY A 67 15.79 -3.72 11.74
CA GLY A 67 16.36 -4.67 10.79
C GLY A 67 15.51 -4.84 9.52
N VAL A 68 14.18 -4.94 9.68
CA VAL A 68 13.23 -4.97 8.55
C VAL A 68 13.36 -3.71 7.69
N VAL A 69 13.32 -2.53 8.31
CA VAL A 69 13.46 -1.25 7.57
C VAL A 69 14.82 -1.18 6.86
N GLY A 70 15.89 -1.64 7.50
CA GLY A 70 17.23 -1.70 6.88
C GLY A 70 17.27 -2.60 5.63
N VAL A 71 16.67 -3.80 5.71
CA VAL A 71 16.55 -4.71 4.55
C VAL A 71 15.72 -4.07 3.44
N MET A 72 14.62 -3.39 3.79
CA MET A 72 13.78 -2.68 2.83
C MET A 72 14.57 -1.58 2.12
N VAL A 73 15.27 -0.71 2.85
CA VAL A 73 16.09 0.37 2.26
C VAL A 73 17.17 -0.21 1.33
N ALA A 74 17.87 -1.26 1.75
CA ALA A 74 18.89 -1.91 0.92
C ALA A 74 18.29 -2.49 -0.37
N ALA A 75 17.15 -3.20 -0.28
CA ALA A 75 16.45 -3.72 -1.44
C ALA A 75 15.95 -2.62 -2.37
N ASN A 76 15.46 -1.50 -1.83
CA ASN A 76 15.00 -0.35 -2.61
C ASN A 76 16.13 0.23 -3.47
N VAL A 77 17.29 0.47 -2.86
CA VAL A 77 18.48 1.00 -3.57
C VAL A 77 18.98 -0.01 -4.60
N LEU A 78 19.04 -1.29 -4.24
CA LEU A 78 19.48 -2.35 -5.14
C LEU A 78 18.58 -2.45 -6.37
N ASN A 79 17.26 -2.42 -6.18
CA ASN A 79 16.28 -2.61 -7.26
C ASN A 79 16.11 -1.38 -8.14
N ASN A 80 16.35 -0.16 -7.63
CA ASN A 80 16.18 1.05 -8.42
C ASN A 80 17.48 1.57 -9.03
N ARG A 81 18.64 1.30 -8.42
CA ARG A 81 19.90 1.98 -8.80
C ARG A 81 21.06 1.07 -9.15
N VAL A 82 21.17 -0.10 -8.52
CA VAL A 82 22.37 -0.93 -8.65
C VAL A 82 22.16 -2.10 -9.61
N ALA A 83 21.09 -2.87 -9.44
CA ALA A 83 20.80 -4.04 -10.25
C ALA A 83 19.29 -4.19 -10.57
N PRO A 84 18.66 -3.22 -11.27
CA PRO A 84 17.21 -3.27 -11.54
C PRO A 84 16.72 -4.55 -12.21
N ARG A 85 17.55 -5.15 -13.07
CA ARG A 85 17.20 -6.41 -13.74
C ARG A 85 17.17 -7.62 -12.80
N LEU A 86 17.90 -7.57 -11.69
CA LEU A 86 17.92 -8.60 -10.65
C LEU A 86 16.86 -8.36 -9.57
N ALA A 87 15.97 -7.38 -9.75
CA ALA A 87 14.88 -7.09 -8.81
C ALA A 87 14.10 -8.35 -8.38
N PRO A 88 13.74 -9.33 -9.23
CA PRO A 88 12.97 -10.49 -8.80
C PRO A 88 13.73 -11.34 -7.78
N ALA A 89 15.02 -11.56 -8.02
CA ALA A 89 15.87 -12.38 -7.14
C ALA A 89 16.16 -11.66 -5.82
N THR A 90 16.48 -10.37 -5.88
CA THR A 90 16.81 -9.54 -4.72
C THR A 90 15.58 -9.27 -3.86
N SER A 91 14.41 -9.02 -4.47
CA SER A 91 13.12 -8.94 -3.79
C SER A 91 12.70 -10.24 -3.13
N ALA A 92 12.90 -11.39 -3.80
CA ALA A 92 12.64 -12.70 -3.19
C ALA A 92 13.55 -12.94 -1.97
N ALA A 93 14.84 -12.62 -2.08
CA ALA A 93 15.79 -12.75 -0.98
C ALA A 93 15.45 -11.83 0.21
N ALA A 94 15.15 -10.56 -0.06
CA ALA A 94 14.74 -9.59 0.96
C ALA A 94 13.42 -10.00 1.63
N THR A 95 12.45 -10.49 0.86
CA THR A 95 11.19 -11.03 1.38
C THR A 95 11.43 -12.22 2.30
N GLY A 96 12.26 -13.17 1.89
CA GLY A 96 12.64 -14.32 2.71
C GLY A 96 13.31 -13.91 4.02
N ALA A 97 14.27 -12.98 3.96
CA ALA A 97 14.94 -12.45 5.14
C ALA A 97 13.96 -11.77 6.11
N MET A 98 13.06 -10.92 5.61
CA MET A 98 12.05 -10.25 6.43
C MET A 98 11.05 -11.22 7.05
N LEU A 99 10.60 -12.23 6.30
CA LEU A 99 9.75 -13.29 6.84
C LEU A 99 10.48 -14.08 7.94
N ALA A 100 11.74 -14.43 7.75
CA ALA A 100 12.54 -15.12 8.76
C ALA A 100 12.67 -14.28 10.05
N MET A 101 12.98 -12.98 9.93
CA MET A 101 13.03 -12.06 11.07
C MET A 101 11.67 -11.96 11.79
N ALA A 102 10.59 -11.81 11.03
CA ALA A 102 9.24 -11.68 11.57
C ALA A 102 8.80 -12.96 12.29
N ARG A 103 9.00 -14.12 11.67
CA ARG A 103 8.68 -15.43 12.26
C ARG A 103 9.54 -15.73 13.47
N GLY A 104 10.83 -15.39 13.44
CA GLY A 104 11.73 -15.47 14.59
C GLY A 104 11.32 -14.57 15.76
N SER A 105 10.62 -13.47 15.49
CA SER A 105 10.02 -12.60 16.51
C SER A 105 8.63 -13.05 16.99
N GLY A 106 8.13 -14.20 16.50
CA GLY A 106 6.89 -14.82 16.92
C GLY A 106 5.61 -14.39 16.18
N LEU A 107 5.69 -13.62 15.09
CA LEU A 107 4.50 -13.31 14.27
C LEU A 107 3.97 -14.57 13.58
N SER A 108 2.69 -14.88 13.72
CA SER A 108 2.03 -15.98 13.00
C SER A 108 1.76 -15.64 11.53
N TRP A 109 1.47 -16.65 10.70
CA TRP A 109 1.09 -16.44 9.29
C TRP A 109 -0.16 -15.56 9.10
N PRO A 110 -1.23 -15.68 9.92
CA PRO A 110 -2.37 -14.76 9.86
C PRO A 110 -2.01 -13.31 10.25
N GLU A 111 -1.12 -13.11 11.22
CA GLU A 111 -0.60 -11.78 11.57
C GLU A 111 0.27 -11.18 10.46
N LEU A 112 0.93 -12.01 9.66
CA LEU A 112 1.59 -11.61 8.42
C LEU A 112 0.62 -11.43 7.25
N GLY A 113 -0.66 -11.73 7.42
CA GLY A 113 -1.70 -11.54 6.41
C GLY A 113 -1.87 -12.69 5.43
N PHE A 114 -1.16 -13.81 5.62
CA PHE A 114 -1.35 -15.05 4.85
C PHE A 114 -2.58 -15.81 5.37
N ARG A 115 -3.77 -15.36 4.97
CA ARG A 115 -5.07 -15.94 5.30
C ARG A 115 -6.06 -15.66 4.18
N ASP A 116 -7.21 -16.33 4.24
CA ASP A 116 -8.37 -16.07 3.36
C ASP A 116 -8.06 -16.15 1.85
N GLY A 117 -7.09 -16.98 1.44
CA GLY A 117 -6.54 -16.98 0.08
C GLY A 117 -7.58 -17.05 -1.05
N ALA A 118 -8.59 -17.93 -0.94
CA ALA A 118 -9.65 -18.04 -1.96
C ALA A 118 -10.52 -16.78 -2.04
N ARG A 119 -10.83 -16.14 -0.91
CA ARG A 119 -11.57 -14.87 -0.87
C ARG A 119 -10.69 -13.73 -1.41
N GLY A 120 -9.43 -13.70 -1.00
CA GLY A 120 -8.44 -12.75 -1.48
C GLY A 120 -8.26 -12.82 -2.99
N LEU A 121 -8.23 -14.02 -3.57
CA LEU A 121 -8.15 -14.22 -5.01
C LEU A 121 -9.41 -13.71 -5.74
N LYS A 122 -10.61 -13.97 -5.20
CA LYS A 122 -11.86 -13.45 -5.77
C LYS A 122 -11.91 -11.93 -5.77
N VAL A 123 -11.60 -11.31 -4.62
CA VAL A 123 -11.61 -9.85 -4.48
C VAL A 123 -10.50 -9.22 -5.32
N GLY A 124 -9.28 -9.76 -5.26
CA GLY A 124 -8.15 -9.30 -6.07
C GLY A 124 -8.43 -9.41 -7.57
N GLY A 125 -9.05 -10.51 -8.02
CA GLY A 125 -9.46 -10.68 -9.42
C GLY A 125 -10.53 -9.67 -9.85
N ALA A 126 -11.53 -9.41 -9.00
CA ALA A 126 -12.56 -8.39 -9.29
C ALA A 126 -11.95 -6.98 -9.36
N LEU A 127 -11.02 -6.65 -8.46
CA LEU A 127 -10.28 -5.39 -8.49
C LEU A 127 -9.39 -5.27 -9.72
N ALA A 128 -8.70 -6.35 -10.10
CA ALA A 128 -7.90 -6.40 -11.32
C ALA A 128 -8.75 -6.16 -12.58
N ALA A 129 -9.93 -6.77 -12.66
CA ALA A 129 -10.88 -6.54 -13.74
C ALA A 129 -11.37 -5.09 -13.78
N ALA A 130 -11.63 -4.49 -12.61
CA ALA A 130 -12.01 -3.08 -12.50
C ALA A 130 -10.90 -2.15 -13.02
N VAL A 131 -9.63 -2.40 -12.64
CA VAL A 131 -8.47 -1.65 -13.15
C VAL A 131 -8.36 -1.79 -14.67
N ALA A 132 -8.49 -2.99 -15.23
CA ALA A 132 -8.50 -3.20 -16.67
C ALA A 132 -9.62 -2.41 -17.36
N GLY A 133 -10.81 -2.35 -16.76
CA GLY A 133 -11.93 -1.54 -17.24
C GLY A 133 -11.62 -0.04 -17.23
N VAL A 134 -11.05 0.49 -16.13
CA VAL A 134 -10.64 1.89 -16.02
C VAL A 134 -9.59 2.24 -17.08
N TYR A 135 -8.61 1.36 -17.30
CA TYR A 135 -7.58 1.56 -18.32
C TYR A 135 -8.17 1.51 -19.73
N GLY A 136 -9.11 0.59 -19.98
CA GLY A 136 -9.88 0.50 -21.22
C GLY A 136 -10.64 1.78 -21.55
N VAL A 137 -11.37 2.33 -20.57
CA VAL A 137 -12.05 3.63 -20.71
C VAL A 137 -11.04 4.74 -20.96
N GLY A 138 -9.92 4.74 -20.23
CA GLY A 138 -8.86 5.75 -20.36
C GLY A 138 -8.20 5.79 -21.73
N ILE A 139 -8.00 4.65 -22.41
CA ILE A 139 -7.47 4.66 -23.78
C ILE A 139 -8.54 4.92 -24.84
N ALA A 140 -9.82 4.66 -24.52
CA ALA A 140 -10.94 4.93 -25.42
C ALA A 140 -11.17 6.44 -25.59
N ILE A 141 -10.99 7.23 -24.52
CA ILE A 141 -11.17 8.69 -24.53
C ILE A 141 -9.88 9.37 -25.06
N PRO A 142 -9.91 10.08 -26.21
CA PRO A 142 -8.71 10.69 -26.80
C PRO A 142 -7.97 11.65 -25.85
N ALA A 143 -8.71 12.46 -25.09
CA ALA A 143 -8.15 13.44 -24.16
C ALA A 143 -7.27 12.83 -23.05
N THR A 144 -7.46 11.54 -22.74
CA THR A 144 -6.72 10.84 -21.69
C THR A 144 -5.59 9.96 -22.21
N ARG A 145 -5.50 9.70 -23.53
CA ARG A 145 -4.50 8.80 -24.12
C ARG A 145 -3.06 9.23 -23.83
N ARG A 146 -2.81 10.53 -23.74
CA ARG A 146 -1.50 11.09 -23.38
C ARG A 146 -0.94 10.55 -22.05
N PHE A 147 -1.82 10.21 -21.10
CA PHE A 147 -1.40 9.65 -19.80
C PHE A 147 -0.93 8.20 -19.88
N PHE A 148 -1.27 7.50 -20.97
CA PHE A 148 -0.83 6.12 -21.21
C PHE A 148 0.45 6.05 -22.06
N ARG A 149 0.99 7.18 -22.53
CA ARG A 149 2.27 7.22 -23.26
C ARG A 149 3.46 7.18 -22.29
N ASP A 150 3.88 5.98 -21.92
CA ASP A 150 5.13 5.76 -21.18
C ASP A 150 6.23 5.33 -22.15
N GLU A 151 7.20 6.22 -22.39
CA GLU A 151 8.33 5.96 -23.29
C GLU A 151 9.15 4.72 -22.87
N ARG A 152 9.20 4.40 -21.57
CA ARG A 152 9.91 3.20 -21.09
C ARG A 152 9.21 1.94 -21.54
N ALA A 153 7.88 1.91 -21.55
CA ALA A 153 7.11 0.80 -22.06
C ALA A 153 7.13 0.77 -23.60
N LEU A 154 7.01 1.92 -24.25
CA LEU A 154 7.02 2.06 -25.71
C LEU A 154 8.36 1.65 -26.33
N ALA A 155 9.50 1.89 -25.66
CA ALA A 155 10.83 1.49 -26.12
C ALA A 155 11.09 -0.03 -26.08
N LEU A 156 10.29 -0.81 -25.34
CA LEU A 156 10.49 -2.25 -25.18
C LEU A 156 9.88 -3.06 -26.32
N SER A 157 10.47 -4.22 -26.65
CA SER A 157 9.80 -5.22 -27.49
C SER A 157 8.65 -5.90 -26.73
N TRP A 158 7.69 -6.50 -27.44
CA TRP A 158 6.57 -7.23 -26.83
C TRP A 158 7.00 -8.31 -25.82
N PRO A 159 8.00 -9.18 -26.10
CA PRO A 159 8.48 -10.13 -25.10
C PRO A 159 9.00 -9.47 -23.83
N ARG A 160 9.68 -8.31 -23.95
CA ARG A 160 10.17 -7.58 -22.78
C ARG A 160 9.04 -6.91 -22.02
N VAL A 161 8.02 -6.38 -22.69
CA VAL A 161 6.79 -5.90 -22.02
C VAL A 161 6.11 -7.02 -21.22
N LEU A 162 6.02 -8.23 -21.78
CA LEU A 162 5.45 -9.38 -21.07
C LEU A 162 6.34 -9.81 -19.90
N GLU A 163 7.66 -9.78 -20.05
CA GLU A 163 8.59 -10.03 -18.94
C GLU A 163 8.44 -8.99 -17.82
N GLU A 164 8.31 -7.70 -18.16
CA GLU A 164 8.05 -6.65 -17.18
C GLU A 164 6.73 -6.93 -16.44
N ALA A 165 5.65 -7.16 -17.19
CA ALA A 165 4.31 -7.33 -16.65
C ALA A 165 4.10 -8.64 -15.87
N LEU A 166 4.77 -9.73 -16.25
CA LEU A 166 4.54 -11.07 -15.68
C LEU A 166 5.63 -11.52 -14.70
N VAL A 167 6.83 -10.94 -14.77
CA VAL A 167 7.97 -11.34 -13.93
C VAL A 167 8.49 -10.18 -13.08
N GLN A 168 8.89 -9.07 -13.71
CA GLN A 168 9.51 -7.98 -12.96
C GLN A 168 8.54 -7.30 -12.00
N VAL A 169 7.32 -7.00 -12.45
CA VAL A 169 6.31 -6.38 -11.58
C VAL A 169 5.89 -7.34 -10.46
N PRO A 170 5.43 -8.59 -10.73
CA PRO A 170 4.93 -9.45 -9.65
C PRO A 170 6.00 -9.84 -8.63
N PHE A 171 7.21 -10.15 -9.07
CA PHE A 171 8.27 -10.68 -8.19
C PHE A 171 9.32 -9.65 -7.80
N GLY A 172 9.67 -8.73 -8.70
CA GLY A 172 10.62 -7.66 -8.43
C GLY A 172 10.02 -6.51 -7.63
N THR A 173 8.71 -6.27 -7.75
CA THR A 173 8.02 -5.15 -7.08
C THR A 173 7.00 -5.66 -6.05
N VAL A 174 5.93 -6.29 -6.51
CA VAL A 174 4.73 -6.55 -5.67
C VAL A 174 5.03 -7.51 -4.53
N LEU A 175 5.78 -8.59 -4.77
CA LEU A 175 6.12 -9.57 -3.74
C LEU A 175 6.79 -8.88 -2.53
N LEU A 176 7.83 -8.10 -2.79
CA LEU A 176 8.57 -7.39 -1.74
C LEU A 176 7.69 -6.35 -1.06
N GLU A 177 6.94 -5.59 -1.83
CA GLU A 177 6.16 -4.48 -1.29
C GLU A 177 4.98 -4.96 -0.45
N GLU A 178 4.20 -5.93 -0.93
CA GLU A 178 3.05 -6.43 -0.18
C GLU A 178 3.48 -7.21 1.06
N VAL A 179 4.47 -8.09 0.93
CA VAL A 179 4.96 -8.85 2.10
C VAL A 179 5.72 -7.95 3.06
N GLY A 180 6.52 -7.02 2.57
CA GLY A 180 7.30 -6.08 3.39
C GLY A 180 6.41 -5.10 4.15
N PHE A 181 5.61 -4.30 3.44
CA PHE A 181 4.80 -3.24 4.04
C PHE A 181 3.54 -3.76 4.73
N ARG A 182 2.73 -4.59 4.06
CA ARG A 182 1.40 -5.01 4.57
C ARG A 182 1.46 -6.33 5.36
N GLY A 183 2.52 -7.11 5.16
CA GLY A 183 2.78 -8.34 5.92
C GLY A 183 3.61 -8.09 7.16
N VAL A 184 4.92 -7.93 6.98
CA VAL A 184 5.93 -7.90 8.05
C VAL A 184 5.89 -6.61 8.85
N LEU A 185 6.07 -5.45 8.20
CA LEU A 185 6.10 -4.14 8.85
C LEU A 185 4.77 -3.85 9.55
N TYR A 186 3.66 -3.98 8.83
CA TYR A 186 2.32 -3.82 9.39
C TYR A 186 2.08 -4.80 10.54
N GLY A 187 2.44 -6.09 10.40
CA GLY A 187 2.23 -7.09 11.45
C GLY A 187 3.00 -6.76 12.74
N LEU A 188 4.25 -6.34 12.62
CA LEU A 188 5.09 -5.95 13.76
C LEU A 188 4.52 -4.72 14.47
N LEU A 189 4.12 -3.70 13.71
CA LEU A 189 3.51 -2.47 14.23
C LEU A 189 2.14 -2.74 14.84
N ALA A 190 1.30 -3.56 14.20
CA ALA A 190 -0.04 -3.84 14.69
C ALA A 190 -0.02 -4.57 16.03
N ARG A 191 0.94 -5.49 16.21
CA ARG A 191 1.13 -6.22 17.47
C ARG A 191 1.60 -5.32 18.62
N SER A 192 2.40 -4.30 18.32
CA SER A 192 3.06 -3.46 19.33
C SER A 192 2.36 -2.12 19.60
N HIS A 193 1.73 -1.52 18.58
CA HIS A 193 1.18 -0.16 18.61
C HIS A 193 -0.26 -0.06 18.07
N GLY A 194 -0.87 -1.20 17.73
CA GLY A 194 -2.24 -1.26 17.23
C GLY A 194 -2.42 -0.98 15.74
N THR A 195 -3.64 -1.19 15.26
CA THR A 195 -4.00 -1.11 13.83
C THR A 195 -3.76 0.28 13.24
N LEU A 196 -4.21 1.34 13.92
CA LEU A 196 -4.16 2.70 13.36
C LEU A 196 -2.72 3.13 13.10
N THR A 197 -1.83 2.90 14.06
CA THR A 197 -0.40 3.17 13.92
C THR A 197 0.22 2.32 12.81
N ALA A 198 -0.14 1.04 12.72
CA ALA A 198 0.35 0.15 11.67
C ALA A 198 -0.07 0.62 10.27
N THR A 199 -1.33 0.99 10.09
CA THR A 199 -1.84 1.56 8.83
C THR A 199 -1.13 2.86 8.51
N GLY A 200 -1.06 3.82 9.44
CA GLY A 200 -0.45 5.12 9.21
C GLY A 200 1.04 5.04 8.87
N VAL A 201 1.82 4.33 9.69
CA VAL A 201 3.29 4.23 9.50
C VAL A 201 3.64 3.39 8.27
N SER A 202 2.97 2.24 8.07
CA SER A 202 3.23 1.42 6.87
C SER A 202 2.91 2.18 5.59
N SER A 203 1.79 2.91 5.57
CA SER A 203 1.37 3.70 4.41
C SER A 203 2.29 4.90 4.15
N ALA A 204 2.72 5.62 5.20
CA ALA A 204 3.67 6.73 5.05
C ALA A 204 5.03 6.24 4.51
N LEU A 205 5.56 5.14 5.05
CA LEU A 205 6.80 4.54 4.56
C LEU A 205 6.66 4.00 3.14
N PHE A 206 5.48 3.46 2.77
CA PHE A 206 5.17 3.07 1.41
C PHE A 206 5.14 4.27 0.45
N GLY A 207 4.66 5.43 0.91
CA GLY A 207 4.78 6.68 0.16
C GLY A 207 6.24 7.07 -0.08
N LEU A 208 7.06 7.10 0.97
CA LEU A 208 8.49 7.43 0.87
C LEU A 208 9.28 6.44 0.01
N TRP A 209 8.89 5.16 -0.01
CA TRP A 209 9.47 4.13 -0.87
C TRP A 209 9.43 4.52 -2.35
N HIS A 210 8.40 5.25 -2.76
CA HIS A 210 8.15 5.63 -4.16
C HIS A 210 8.95 6.85 -4.63
N ILE A 211 9.82 7.45 -3.81
CA ILE A 211 10.63 8.60 -4.22
C ILE A 211 11.50 8.28 -5.45
N LEU A 212 12.26 7.18 -5.44
CA LEU A 212 13.15 6.84 -6.57
C LEU A 212 12.35 6.51 -7.84
N PRO A 213 11.31 5.64 -7.79
CA PRO A 213 10.44 5.40 -8.93
C PRO A 213 9.75 6.67 -9.47
N ALA A 214 9.32 7.59 -8.59
CA ALA A 214 8.65 8.82 -9.00
C ALA A 214 9.60 9.77 -9.75
N ILE A 215 10.86 9.87 -9.31
CA ILE A 215 11.90 10.62 -10.04
C ILE A 215 12.07 10.03 -11.45
N ASP A 216 12.19 8.71 -11.56
CA ASP A 216 12.40 8.05 -12.86
C ASP A 216 11.15 8.15 -13.76
N MET A 217 9.95 8.10 -13.19
CA MET A 217 8.69 8.32 -13.90
C MET A 217 8.54 9.76 -14.42
N SER A 218 8.87 10.76 -13.60
CA SER A 218 8.77 12.18 -13.99
C SER A 218 9.62 12.51 -15.23
N ARG A 219 10.76 11.81 -15.37
CA ARG A 219 11.64 11.92 -16.54
C ARG A 219 11.14 11.17 -17.76
N ALA A 220 10.30 10.15 -17.57
CA ALA A 220 9.79 9.27 -18.62
C ALA A 220 8.43 9.70 -19.20
N ASN A 221 7.65 10.48 -18.46
CA ASN A 221 6.33 10.97 -18.90
C ASN A 221 6.14 12.47 -18.55
N PRO A 222 6.53 13.39 -19.45
CA PRO A 222 6.42 14.83 -19.22
C PRO A 222 4.99 15.32 -18.98
N ALA A 223 3.97 14.59 -19.48
CA ALA A 223 2.56 14.97 -19.33
C ALA A 223 2.07 14.94 -17.86
N LEU A 224 2.79 14.25 -16.97
CA LEU A 224 2.47 14.20 -15.54
C LEU A 224 2.79 15.50 -14.80
N ALA A 225 3.75 16.30 -15.26
CA ALA A 225 4.08 17.58 -14.63
C ALA A 225 2.94 18.61 -14.77
N HIS A 226 2.34 18.68 -15.96
CA HIS A 226 1.29 19.67 -16.25
C HIS A 226 -0.01 19.46 -15.47
N VAL A 227 -0.33 18.23 -15.06
CA VAL A 227 -1.54 17.97 -14.25
C VAL A 227 -1.40 18.55 -12.84
N MET A 228 -0.16 18.61 -12.33
CA MET A 228 0.13 19.11 -10.98
C MET A 228 0.38 20.62 -10.94
N GLU A 229 0.56 21.25 -12.10
CA GLU A 229 0.64 22.71 -12.24
C GLU A 229 -0.74 23.38 -12.20
N MET A 230 -1.81 22.66 -12.56
CA MET A 230 -3.19 23.17 -12.60
C MET A 230 -3.78 23.48 -11.21
N GLU A 231 -3.00 23.32 -10.13
CA GLU A 231 -3.41 23.64 -8.75
C GLU A 231 -2.86 24.97 -8.24
N GLU A 232 -1.98 25.65 -8.99
CA GLU A 232 -1.55 27.02 -8.64
C GLU A 232 -2.55 28.06 -9.18
N PRO A 233 -3.11 28.95 -8.31
CA PRO A 233 -3.89 30.08 -8.80
C PRO A 233 -2.98 30.97 -9.65
N PRO A 234 -3.49 31.60 -10.72
CA PRO A 234 -2.68 32.49 -11.53
C PRO A 234 -2.22 33.67 -10.66
N GLU A 235 -0.94 33.68 -10.28
CA GLU A 235 -0.30 34.85 -9.71
C GLU A 235 -0.15 35.91 -10.81
N GLY A 236 -0.79 37.05 -10.59
CA GLY A 236 -0.47 38.30 -11.26
C GLY A 236 -1.04 38.45 -12.66
N ALA A 237 -2.31 38.86 -12.75
CA ALA A 237 -2.77 39.68 -13.87
C ALA A 237 -2.04 41.04 -13.82
N GLY A 238 -0.81 41.08 -14.32
CA GLY A 238 -0.03 42.30 -14.53
C GLY A 238 -0.20 42.79 -15.96
N GLU A 239 -0.84 43.94 -16.09
CA GLU A 239 -0.95 44.84 -17.25
C GLU A 239 -0.09 44.55 -18.49
N HIS A 240 -0.78 44.32 -19.62
CA HIS A 240 -0.23 44.49 -20.96
C HIS A 240 -0.20 45.98 -21.35
N PRO A 241 0.94 46.56 -21.76
CA PRO A 241 0.92 47.70 -22.66
C PRO A 241 0.83 47.22 -24.11
N ALA A 242 -0.04 47.88 -24.86
CA ALA A 242 -0.23 47.67 -26.29
C ALA A 242 1.07 47.99 -27.06
N GLY A 243 1.51 47.04 -27.91
CA GLY A 243 2.62 47.19 -28.83
C GLY A 243 2.34 46.48 -30.14
N GLU A 244 2.17 47.30 -31.19
CA GLU A 244 2.14 47.15 -32.66
C GLU A 244 1.75 45.82 -33.37
N PRO A 245 1.01 45.92 -34.50
CA PRO A 245 0.64 44.77 -35.33
C PRO A 245 1.69 44.49 -36.40
N GLY A 246 2.45 43.40 -36.24
CA GLY A 246 3.35 42.96 -37.31
C GLY A 246 4.28 41.84 -36.89
N GLU A 247 3.80 40.61 -37.04
CA GLU A 247 4.53 39.40 -37.47
C GLU A 247 3.73 38.17 -37.01
N ARG A 248 3.37 37.29 -37.97
CA ARG A 248 2.77 36.00 -37.65
C ARG A 248 3.84 35.12 -37.00
N PRO A 249 3.68 34.64 -35.75
CA PRO A 249 4.57 33.64 -35.20
C PRO A 249 3.99 32.26 -35.51
N GLU A 250 4.02 31.85 -36.78
CA GLU A 250 3.84 30.44 -37.12
C GLU A 250 5.24 29.79 -37.14
N ALA A 251 5.36 28.65 -36.44
CA ALA A 251 6.50 27.71 -36.46
C ALA A 251 7.67 27.86 -35.45
N ALA A 252 7.56 28.66 -34.37
CA ALA A 252 8.55 28.64 -33.27
C ALA A 252 8.03 28.03 -31.94
N GLY A 253 6.70 27.97 -31.74
CA GLY A 253 6.09 27.51 -30.48
C GLY A 253 6.05 25.99 -30.31
N GLU A 254 5.96 25.22 -31.39
CA GLU A 254 5.81 23.75 -31.32
C GLU A 254 7.13 23.01 -31.09
N ARG A 255 8.27 23.64 -31.39
CA ARG A 255 9.60 23.01 -31.21
C ARG A 255 10.15 23.11 -29.78
N ARG A 256 9.52 23.87 -28.88
CA ARG A 256 9.99 24.05 -27.47
C ARG A 256 9.30 23.13 -26.46
N ALA A 257 8.29 22.36 -26.86
CA ALA A 257 7.53 21.49 -25.97
C ALA A 257 8.12 20.06 -25.84
N GLY A 258 8.99 19.66 -26.76
CA GLY A 258 9.53 18.28 -26.82
C GLY A 258 10.89 18.05 -26.14
N GLU A 259 11.63 19.10 -25.75
CA GLU A 259 13.04 18.98 -25.34
C GLU A 259 13.40 19.78 -24.07
N ARG A 260 12.43 20.35 -23.35
CA ARG A 260 12.75 20.97 -22.07
C ARG A 260 12.90 19.88 -21.01
N ALA A 261 14.13 19.71 -20.54
CA ALA A 261 14.39 18.98 -19.31
C ALA A 261 13.55 19.61 -18.18
N MET A 262 12.83 18.78 -17.44
CA MET A 262 11.99 19.21 -16.33
C MET A 262 12.84 19.96 -15.29
N GLU A 263 12.36 21.12 -14.85
CA GLU A 263 13.06 21.90 -13.83
C GLU A 263 13.09 21.15 -12.49
N PRO A 264 14.11 21.33 -11.63
CA PRO A 264 14.20 20.62 -10.36
C PRO A 264 12.95 20.79 -9.47
N ALA A 265 12.30 21.95 -9.54
CA ALA A 265 11.07 22.24 -8.80
C ALA A 265 9.86 21.44 -9.32
N GLU A 266 9.74 21.26 -10.64
CA GLU A 266 8.69 20.46 -11.26
C GLU A 266 8.85 18.98 -10.88
N VAL A 267 10.07 18.45 -10.93
CA VAL A 267 10.38 17.08 -10.46
C VAL A 267 10.00 16.94 -8.99
N ALA A 268 10.36 17.90 -8.14
CA ALA A 268 10.05 17.87 -6.72
C ALA A 268 8.54 17.86 -6.45
N ARG A 269 7.75 18.66 -7.19
CA ARG A 269 6.28 18.62 -7.12
C ARG A 269 5.74 17.24 -7.49
N VAL A 270 6.14 16.69 -8.65
CA VAL A 270 5.70 15.36 -9.11
C VAL A 270 6.02 14.27 -8.10
N VAL A 271 7.22 14.31 -7.52
CA VAL A 271 7.63 13.36 -6.48
C VAL A 271 6.77 13.53 -5.22
N ALA A 272 6.56 14.77 -4.76
CA ALA A 272 5.75 15.03 -3.56
C ALA A 272 4.30 14.53 -3.73
N GLY A 273 3.65 14.84 -4.85
CA GLY A 273 2.30 14.32 -5.13
C GLY A 273 2.27 12.80 -5.26
N SER A 274 3.29 12.20 -5.89
CA SER A 274 3.40 10.74 -5.98
C SER A 274 3.52 10.10 -4.59
N VAL A 275 4.32 10.68 -3.69
CA VAL A 275 4.49 10.20 -2.30
C VAL A 275 3.16 10.29 -1.54
N VAL A 276 2.44 11.40 -1.64
CA VAL A 276 1.13 11.57 -0.99
C VAL A 276 0.11 10.59 -1.55
N PHE A 277 -0.01 10.51 -2.88
CA PHE A 277 -0.93 9.60 -3.55
C PHE A 277 -0.67 8.14 -3.19
N THR A 278 0.59 7.71 -3.22
CA THR A 278 0.97 6.33 -2.89
C THR A 278 0.81 6.04 -1.39
N ALA A 279 1.00 7.02 -0.50
CA ALA A 279 0.65 6.87 0.92
C ALA A 279 -0.86 6.68 1.12
N LEU A 280 -1.71 7.45 0.45
CA LEU A 280 -3.17 7.25 0.49
C LEU A 280 -3.59 5.89 -0.07
N ALA A 281 -2.99 5.46 -1.17
CA ALA A 281 -3.16 4.10 -1.70
C ALA A 281 -2.69 3.04 -0.68
N GLY A 282 -1.61 3.31 0.06
CA GLY A 282 -1.14 2.48 1.17
C GLY A 282 -2.23 2.19 2.20
N ILE A 283 -3.05 3.18 2.54
CA ILE A 283 -4.17 3.03 3.48
C ILE A 283 -5.20 2.05 2.92
N LEU A 284 -5.61 2.24 1.66
CA LEU A 284 -6.53 1.34 0.97
C LEU A 284 -6.00 -0.11 0.97
N PHE A 285 -4.72 -0.29 0.69
CA PHE A 285 -4.10 -1.62 0.64
C PHE A 285 -4.03 -2.27 2.02
N CYS A 286 -3.77 -1.48 3.08
CA CYS A 286 -3.83 -1.97 4.45
C CYS A 286 -5.23 -2.45 4.80
N GLU A 287 -6.28 -1.72 4.43
CA GLU A 287 -7.67 -2.14 4.66
C GLU A 287 -8.04 -3.39 3.84
N LEU A 288 -7.64 -3.48 2.57
CA LEU A 288 -7.81 -4.70 1.77
C LEU A 288 -7.15 -5.91 2.46
N ARG A 289 -5.91 -5.76 2.94
CA ARG A 289 -5.20 -6.78 3.72
C ARG A 289 -5.93 -7.15 5.01
N ARG A 290 -6.53 -6.18 5.69
CA ARG A 290 -7.31 -6.40 6.93
C ARG A 290 -8.62 -7.14 6.68
N HIS A 291 -9.25 -7.00 5.52
CA HIS A 291 -10.50 -7.69 5.24
C HIS A 291 -10.34 -9.01 4.47
N HIS A 292 -9.29 -9.15 3.65
CA HIS A 292 -9.19 -10.21 2.66
C HIS A 292 -7.83 -10.93 2.59
N GLY A 293 -6.91 -10.63 3.51
CA GLY A 293 -5.54 -11.17 3.49
C GLY A 293 -4.68 -10.52 2.40
N LEU A 294 -3.42 -10.94 2.29
CA LEU A 294 -2.44 -10.33 1.38
C LEU A 294 -2.75 -10.54 -0.11
N VAL A 295 -3.46 -11.59 -0.48
CA VAL A 295 -3.71 -11.91 -1.90
C VAL A 295 -4.55 -10.82 -2.59
N ALA A 296 -5.51 -10.22 -1.89
CA ALA A 296 -6.37 -9.18 -2.46
C ALA A 296 -5.60 -7.91 -2.87
N PRO A 297 -4.83 -7.25 -1.97
CA PRO A 297 -4.03 -6.10 -2.37
C PRO A 297 -2.93 -6.50 -3.36
N SER A 298 -2.31 -7.70 -3.27
CA SER A 298 -1.36 -8.14 -4.29
C SER A 298 -1.98 -8.22 -5.69
N GLY A 299 -3.21 -8.73 -5.81
CA GLY A 299 -3.92 -8.79 -7.09
C GLY A 299 -4.21 -7.40 -7.67
N LEU A 300 -4.71 -6.47 -6.84
CA LEU A 300 -4.88 -5.07 -7.25
C LEU A 300 -3.55 -4.44 -7.67
N HIS A 301 -2.49 -4.67 -6.89
CA HIS A 301 -1.18 -4.11 -7.13
C HIS A 301 -0.57 -4.58 -8.44
N ILE A 302 -0.60 -5.89 -8.69
CA ILE A 302 -0.17 -6.49 -9.96
C ILE A 302 -0.96 -5.88 -11.10
N ALA A 303 -2.29 -5.79 -10.98
CA ALA A 303 -3.11 -5.23 -12.05
C ALA A 303 -2.73 -3.78 -12.39
N THR A 304 -2.64 -2.90 -11.39
CA THR A 304 -2.30 -1.48 -11.62
C THR A 304 -0.95 -1.30 -12.31
N ASN A 305 0.07 -2.05 -11.89
CA ASN A 305 1.42 -1.92 -12.45
C ASN A 305 1.59 -2.67 -13.78
N SER A 306 1.20 -3.94 -13.84
CA SER A 306 1.38 -4.79 -15.02
C SER A 306 0.53 -4.33 -16.20
N LEU A 307 -0.71 -3.89 -15.96
CA LEU A 307 -1.56 -3.38 -17.03
C LEU A 307 -1.05 -2.02 -17.55
N GLY A 308 -0.28 -1.25 -16.77
CA GLY A 308 0.37 -0.03 -17.25
C GLY A 308 1.23 -0.27 -18.48
N TYR A 309 2.10 -1.28 -18.42
CA TYR A 309 2.94 -1.67 -19.55
C TYR A 309 2.14 -2.13 -20.77
N LEU A 310 1.08 -2.90 -20.54
CA LEU A 310 0.23 -3.41 -21.63
C LEU A 310 -0.56 -2.27 -22.30
N PHE A 311 -1.24 -1.45 -21.51
CA PHE A 311 -2.07 -0.36 -22.00
C PHE A 311 -1.26 0.75 -22.66
N ALA A 312 -0.01 0.98 -22.22
CA ALA A 312 0.90 1.87 -22.92
C ALA A 312 1.19 1.39 -24.36
N LYS A 313 1.27 0.08 -24.59
CA LYS A 313 1.52 -0.50 -25.92
C LYS A 313 0.30 -0.54 -26.83
N ILE A 314 -0.89 -0.75 -26.28
CA ILE A 314 -2.13 -0.89 -27.07
C ILE A 314 -2.92 0.40 -27.22
N ALA A 315 -2.55 1.46 -26.48
CA ALA A 315 -3.20 2.76 -26.61
C ALA A 315 -3.15 3.23 -28.08
N PRO A 316 -4.29 3.66 -28.66
CA PRO A 316 -4.30 4.16 -30.03
C PRO A 316 -3.37 5.37 -30.17
N LYS A 317 -2.70 5.47 -31.33
CA LYS A 317 -2.02 6.71 -31.71
C LYS A 317 -3.07 7.79 -31.94
N ASP A 318 -2.77 9.02 -31.55
CA ASP A 318 -3.63 10.14 -31.93
C ASP A 318 -3.53 10.31 -33.46
N PRO A 319 -4.64 10.65 -34.13
CA PRO A 319 -4.65 10.90 -35.57
C PRO A 319 -3.76 12.06 -35.97
#